data_AF-A0A1Q6DSC9-F1
#
_entry.id   AF-A0A1Q6DSC9-F1
#
_cell.length_a   1.000
_cell.length_b   1.000
_cell.length_c   1.000
_cell.angle_alpha   90.00
_cell.angle_beta   90.00
_cell.angle_gamma   90.00
#
_symmetry.space_group_name_H-M   'P 1'
#
loop_
_entity.id
_entity.type
_entity.pdbx_description
1 polymer ?
#
loop_
_entity_poly.entity_id
_entity_poly.type
_entity_poly.pdbx_seq_one_letter_code
_entity_poly.pdbx_strand_id
1 'polypeptide(L)'
;MVEKVLKRDGEYEPFIKEKIIVSALNAGLSLEKARKVALDIEDTFDKKEKVRTSEIKKKLFKYMSQDRKIPEKTPDELMAKIEETEEHLEEDVVEFGSSEIILIALEDLDRFNQLSRNISQKENVKIREVNEVDSKIVVEIQVFSPSQTLI
;
A
#
# COMPACT_ATOMS: atom_id res chain seq x y z
N MET A 1 -0.70 -19.36 -17.69
CA MET A 1 -1.32 -18.17 -17.12
C MET A 1 -1.77 -18.42 -15.71
N VAL A 2 -1.54 -17.46 -14.83
CA VAL A 2 -2.06 -17.47 -13.47
C VAL A 2 -3.57 -17.30 -13.48
N GLU A 3 -4.28 -18.21 -12.83
CA GLU A 3 -5.74 -18.25 -12.86
C GLU A 3 -6.33 -17.76 -11.54
N LYS A 4 -5.69 -18.11 -10.42
CA LYS A 4 -6.27 -17.87 -9.09
C LYS A 4 -5.29 -17.24 -8.12
N VAL A 5 -5.84 -16.38 -7.26
CA VAL A 5 -5.15 -15.76 -6.13
C VAL A 5 -5.69 -16.34 -4.84
N LEU A 6 -4.80 -16.86 -4.00
CA LEU A 6 -5.11 -17.24 -2.62
C LEU A 6 -5.04 -16.01 -1.72
N LYS A 7 -6.19 -15.59 -1.22
CA LYS A 7 -6.37 -14.49 -0.27
C LYS A 7 -5.80 -14.84 1.10
N ARG A 8 -5.67 -13.83 1.95
CA ARG A 8 -5.13 -13.97 3.31
C ARG A 8 -5.99 -14.86 4.22
N ASP A 9 -7.30 -14.87 3.99
CA ASP A 9 -8.30 -15.69 4.68
C ASP A 9 -8.32 -17.16 4.21
N GLY A 10 -7.53 -17.51 3.18
CA GLY A 10 -7.47 -18.85 2.60
C GLY A 10 -8.46 -19.09 1.45
N GLU A 11 -9.27 -18.08 1.08
CA GLU A 11 -10.18 -18.16 -0.05
C GLU A 11 -9.44 -17.97 -1.38
N TYR A 12 -9.90 -18.63 -2.45
CA TYR A 12 -9.41 -18.40 -3.81
C TYR A 12 -10.32 -17.46 -4.58
N GLU A 13 -9.72 -16.48 -5.26
CA GLU A 13 -10.40 -15.62 -6.22
C GLU A 13 -9.70 -15.67 -7.59
N PRO A 14 -10.36 -15.25 -8.69
CA PRO A 14 -9.70 -15.11 -9.97
C PRO A 14 -8.55 -14.09 -9.93
N PHE A 15 -7.47 -14.37 -10.66
CA PHE A 15 -6.44 -13.37 -10.92
C PHE A 15 -6.99 -12.29 -11.85
N ILE A 16 -7.06 -11.05 -11.36
CA ILE A 16 -7.60 -9.90 -12.10
C ILE A 16 -6.51 -8.83 -12.16
N LYS A 17 -5.98 -8.59 -13.35
CA LYS A 17 -4.92 -7.60 -13.58
C LYS A 17 -5.32 -6.19 -13.15
N GLU A 18 -6.57 -5.80 -13.40
CA GLU A 18 -7.11 -4.49 -13.02
C GLU A 18 -7.00 -4.23 -11.51
N LYS A 19 -7.10 -5.25 -10.65
CA LYS A 19 -6.90 -5.06 -9.19
C LYS A 19 -5.47 -4.64 -8.87
N ILE A 20 -4.49 -5.13 -9.62
CA ILE A 20 -3.08 -4.74 -9.46
C ILE A 20 -2.89 -3.31 -9.96
N ILE A 21 -3.51 -2.94 -11.09
CA ILE A 21 -3.46 -1.59 -11.64
C ILE A 21 -4.04 -0.58 -10.64
N VAL A 22 -5.24 -0.84 -10.11
CA VAL A 22 -5.88 0.03 -9.10
C VAL A 22 -5.00 0.15 -7.85
N SER A 23 -4.44 -0.95 -7.36
CA SER A 23 -3.52 -0.91 -6.22
C SER A 23 -2.28 -0.06 -6.49
N ALA A 24 -1.72 -0.14 -7.71
CA ALA A 24 -0.56 0.66 -8.10
C ALA A 24 -0.90 2.15 -8.25
N LEU A 25 -2.07 2.47 -8.80
CA LEU A 25 -2.58 3.85 -8.90
C LEU A 25 -2.78 4.46 -7.52
N ASN A 26 -3.43 3.73 -6.61
CA ASN A 26 -3.64 4.17 -5.22
C ASN A 26 -2.31 4.37 -4.48
N ALA A 27 -1.26 3.63 -4.86
CA ALA A 27 0.08 3.81 -4.35
C ALA A 27 0.86 4.95 -5.04
N GLY A 28 0.21 5.75 -5.89
CA GLY A 28 0.78 6.94 -6.53
C GLY A 28 1.46 6.72 -7.89
N LEU A 29 1.27 5.57 -8.54
CA LEU A 29 1.79 5.38 -9.90
C LEU A 29 0.93 6.10 -10.95
N SER A 30 1.57 6.55 -12.03
CA SER A 30 0.85 6.95 -13.24
C SER A 30 0.21 5.74 -13.91
N LEU A 31 -0.90 5.94 -14.62
CA LEU A 31 -1.64 4.86 -15.30
C LEU A 31 -0.78 4.00 -16.22
N GLU A 32 0.10 4.62 -17.01
CA GLU A 32 1.01 3.91 -17.91
C GLU A 32 1.94 2.95 -17.14
N LYS A 33 2.54 3.44 -16.05
CA LYS A 33 3.42 2.64 -15.20
C LYS A 33 2.63 1.56 -14.44
N ALA A 34 1.45 1.88 -13.93
CA ALA A 34 0.58 0.91 -13.25
C ALA A 34 0.23 -0.26 -14.17
N ARG A 35 -0.10 0.01 -15.45
CA ARG A 35 -0.33 -1.03 -16.46
C ARG A 35 0.92 -1.88 -16.72
N LYS A 36 2.09 -1.24 -16.86
CA LYS A 36 3.36 -1.95 -17.06
C LYS A 36 3.67 -2.88 -15.89
N VAL A 37 3.58 -2.39 -14.66
CA VAL A 37 3.83 -3.18 -13.45
C VAL A 37 2.85 -4.36 -13.35
N ALA A 38 1.59 -4.15 -13.69
CA ALA A 38 0.59 -5.22 -13.66
C ALA A 38 0.90 -6.32 -14.68
N LEU A 39 1.36 -5.97 -15.89
CA LEU A 39 1.83 -6.92 -16.89
C LEU A 39 3.08 -7.67 -16.42
N ASP A 40 4.08 -6.96 -15.91
CA ASP A 40 5.32 -7.57 -15.43
C ASP A 40 5.08 -8.55 -14.27
N ILE A 41 4.09 -8.26 -13.42
CA ILE A 41 3.64 -9.16 -12.34
C ILE A 41 2.91 -10.38 -12.89
N GLU A 42 2.00 -10.20 -13.85
CA GLU A 42 1.31 -11.29 -14.55
C GLU A 42 2.31 -12.25 -15.20
N ASP A 43 3.26 -11.73 -15.97
CA ASP A 43 4.33 -12.49 -16.63
C ASP A 43 5.21 -13.26 -15.63
N THR A 44 5.51 -12.65 -14.47
CA THR A 44 6.27 -13.30 -13.39
C THR A 44 5.59 -14.57 -12.89
N PHE A 45 4.26 -14.61 -12.92
CA PHE A 45 3.45 -15.71 -12.42
C PHE A 45 2.82 -16.57 -13.52
N ASP A 46 3.10 -16.30 -14.80
CA ASP A 46 2.43 -16.98 -15.92
C ASP A 46 2.54 -18.52 -15.86
N LYS A 47 3.65 -19.04 -15.32
CA LYS A 47 3.87 -20.50 -15.16
C LYS A 47 3.21 -21.12 -13.92
N LYS A 48 2.55 -20.33 -13.07
CA LYS A 48 1.86 -20.80 -11.87
C LYS A 48 0.35 -20.75 -12.08
N GLU A 49 -0.36 -21.82 -11.77
CA GLU A 49 -1.84 -21.80 -11.77
C GLU A 49 -2.39 -20.91 -10.64
N LYS A 50 -1.70 -20.89 -9.50
CA LYS A 50 -2.13 -20.25 -8.25
C LYS A 50 -1.01 -19.41 -7.63
N VAL A 51 -1.35 -18.25 -7.09
CA VAL A 51 -0.41 -17.34 -6.41
C VAL A 51 -1.03 -16.77 -5.14
N ARG A 52 -0.25 -16.46 -4.11
CA ARG A 52 -0.78 -15.79 -2.91
C ARG A 52 -0.86 -14.28 -3.12
N THR A 53 -1.85 -13.61 -2.52
CA THR A 53 -1.94 -12.13 -2.51
C THR A 53 -0.64 -11.49 -1.99
N SER A 54 -0.01 -12.09 -0.97
CA SER A 54 1.26 -11.59 -0.42
C SER A 54 2.43 -11.69 -1.40
N GLU A 55 2.45 -12.68 -2.30
CA GLU A 55 3.49 -12.79 -3.35
C GLU A 55 3.33 -11.69 -4.40
N ILE A 56 2.08 -11.40 -4.81
CA ILE A 56 1.77 -10.31 -5.74
C ILE A 56 2.20 -8.98 -5.14
N LYS A 57 1.79 -8.70 -3.90
CA LYS A 57 2.14 -7.46 -3.20
C LYS A 57 3.65 -7.29 -3.03
N LYS A 58 4.36 -8.34 -2.61
CA LYS A 58 5.82 -8.31 -2.50
C LYS A 58 6.49 -7.96 -3.82
N LYS A 59 5.96 -8.46 -4.94
CA LYS A 59 6.44 -8.10 -6.28
C LYS A 59 6.14 -6.65 -6.63
N LEU A 60 4.92 -6.18 -6.36
CA LEU A 60 4.54 -4.78 -6.55
C LEU A 60 5.47 -3.84 -5.76
N PHE A 61 5.68 -4.09 -4.46
CA PHE A 61 6.59 -3.29 -3.64
C PHE A 61 8.03 -3.34 -4.14
N LYS A 62 8.50 -4.51 -4.60
CA LYS A 62 9.83 -4.61 -5.21
C LYS A 62 9.95 -3.74 -6.46
N TYR A 63 8.97 -3.79 -7.37
CA TYR A 63 8.95 -2.93 -8.56
C TYR A 63 8.97 -1.45 -8.20
N MET A 64 8.16 -1.05 -7.22
CA MET A 64 8.07 0.35 -6.81
C MET A 64 9.33 0.86 -6.10
N SER A 65 9.98 0.01 -5.30
CA SER A 65 11.25 0.33 -4.65
C SER A 65 12.39 0.46 -5.68
N GLN A 66 12.46 -0.44 -6.66
CA GLN A 66 13.48 -0.41 -7.72
C GLN A 66 13.37 0.83 -8.62
N ASP A 67 12.15 1.32 -8.90
CA ASP A 67 11.92 2.54 -9.68
C ASP A 67 12.08 3.83 -8.83
N ARG A 68 12.56 3.73 -7.57
CA ARG A 68 12.68 4.81 -6.57
C ARG A 68 11.39 5.62 -6.38
N LYS A 69 10.25 4.97 -6.54
CA LYS A 69 8.93 5.63 -6.50
C LYS A 69 8.28 5.60 -5.14
N ILE A 70 8.75 4.74 -4.24
CA ILE A 70 8.34 4.80 -2.84
C ILE A 70 9.15 5.94 -2.21
N PRO A 71 8.52 7.06 -1.84
CA PRO A 71 9.24 8.14 -1.20
C PRO A 71 9.79 7.63 0.14
N GLU A 72 11.08 7.90 0.34
CA GLU A 72 11.69 7.77 1.66
C GLU A 72 11.29 8.99 2.48
N LYS A 73 10.75 8.73 3.66
CA LYS A 73 10.34 9.78 4.60
C LYS A 73 10.83 9.44 5.99
N THR A 74 11.14 10.46 6.76
CA THR A 74 11.25 10.33 8.20
C THR A 74 9.85 10.12 8.82
N PRO A 75 9.77 9.59 10.05
CA PRO A 75 8.50 9.50 10.76
C PRO A 75 7.76 10.84 10.83
N ASP A 76 8.49 11.95 11.06
CA ASP A 76 7.90 13.28 11.18
C ASP A 76 7.32 13.78 9.84
N GLU A 77 8.05 13.61 8.74
CA GLU A 77 7.55 13.95 7.39
C GLU A 77 6.35 13.09 6.96
N LEU A 78 6.26 11.87 7.47
CA LEU A 78 5.10 11.02 7.25
C LEU A 78 3.91 11.47 8.09
N MET A 79 4.12 11.83 9.36
CA MET A 79 3.03 12.36 10.18
C MET A 79 2.45 13.64 9.57
N ALA A 80 3.29 14.54 9.09
CA ALA A 80 2.83 15.74 8.37
C ALA A 80 2.03 15.38 7.11
N LYS A 81 2.44 14.34 6.38
CA LYS A 81 1.70 13.88 5.19
C LYS A 81 0.35 13.24 5.55
N ILE A 82 0.31 12.50 6.66
CA ILE A 82 -0.93 11.93 7.19
C ILE A 82 -1.90 13.06 7.54
N GLU A 83 -1.44 14.10 8.24
CA GLU A 83 -2.26 15.27 8.60
C GLU A 83 -2.80 16.00 7.35
N GLU A 84 -1.96 16.24 6.34
CA GLU A 84 -2.40 16.82 5.06
C GLU A 84 -3.48 15.95 4.38
N THR A 85 -3.32 14.63 4.40
CA THR A 85 -4.31 13.69 3.86
C THR A 85 -5.59 13.67 4.71
N GLU A 86 -5.50 13.79 6.02
CA GLU A 86 -6.66 13.90 6.92
C GLU A 86 -7.48 15.16 6.62
N GLU A 87 -6.83 16.32 6.46
CA GLU A 87 -7.46 17.58 6.07
C GLU A 87 -8.16 17.45 4.70
N HIS A 88 -7.47 16.85 3.72
CA HIS A 88 -8.06 16.62 2.40
C HIS A 88 -9.32 15.74 2.46
N LEU A 89 -9.29 14.68 3.27
CA LEU A 89 -10.41 13.77 3.48
C LEU A 89 -11.54 14.35 4.36
N GLU A 90 -11.30 15.48 5.02
CA GLU A 90 -12.32 16.24 5.76
C GLU A 90 -13.03 17.25 4.85
N GLU A 91 -12.30 17.88 3.92
CA GLU A 91 -12.85 18.84 2.95
C GLU A 91 -13.71 18.17 1.86
N ASP A 92 -13.39 16.92 1.49
CA ASP A 92 -14.20 16.15 0.57
C ASP A 92 -15.52 15.73 1.25
N VAL A 93 -16.59 16.49 0.98
CA VAL A 93 -17.98 16.31 1.44
C VAL A 93 -18.60 14.94 1.07
N VAL A 94 -17.84 14.05 0.43
CA VAL A 94 -18.30 12.76 -0.09
C VAL A 94 -18.08 11.67 0.95
N GLU A 95 -19.17 11.39 1.66
CA GLU A 95 -19.59 10.11 2.25
C GLU A 95 -18.71 9.46 3.34
N PHE A 96 -19.40 8.99 4.38
CA PHE A 96 -18.93 7.96 5.31
C PHE A 96 -18.24 6.83 4.53
N GLY A 97 -16.91 6.76 4.56
CA GLY A 97 -16.16 5.67 3.92
C GLY A 97 -14.80 6.03 3.35
N SER A 98 -14.55 7.31 3.14
CA SER A 98 -13.37 7.77 2.39
C SER A 98 -12.06 7.48 3.13
N SER A 99 -11.12 6.88 2.40
CA SER A 99 -9.77 6.59 2.91
C SER A 99 -8.75 6.64 1.78
N GLU A 100 -7.53 7.03 2.13
CA GLU A 100 -6.38 7.04 1.24
C GLU A 100 -5.31 6.06 1.71
N ILE A 101 -4.53 5.57 0.75
CA ILE A 101 -3.38 4.70 1.03
C ILE A 101 -2.11 5.48 0.79
N ILE A 102 -1.28 5.58 1.84
CA ILE A 102 0.05 6.15 1.78
C ILE A 102 1.05 4.99 1.81
N LEU A 103 1.96 4.96 0.83
CA LEU A 103 3.04 3.98 0.76
C LEU A 103 4.39 4.71 0.86
N ILE A 104 5.16 4.37 1.89
CA ILE A 104 6.48 4.98 2.13
C ILE A 104 7.55 3.95 2.50
N ALA A 105 8.80 4.36 2.36
CA ALA A 105 9.95 3.60 2.83
C ALA A 105 10.59 4.34 4.01
N LEU A 106 10.98 3.58 5.02
CA LEU A 106 11.74 4.01 6.17
C LEU A 106 13.13 3.35 6.12
N GLU A 107 14.13 4.08 6.60
CA GLU A 107 15.53 3.63 6.57
C GLU A 107 15.74 2.34 7.35
N ASP A 108 15.08 2.21 8.51
CA ASP A 108 15.31 1.12 9.44
C ASP A 108 14.09 0.82 10.33
N LEU A 109 14.26 -0.19 11.19
CA LEU A 109 13.24 -0.65 12.13
C LEU A 109 12.97 0.36 13.27
N ASP A 110 13.95 1.17 13.65
CA ASP A 110 13.79 2.15 14.72
C ASP A 110 12.86 3.30 14.28
N ARG A 111 13.04 3.79 13.05
CA ARG A 111 12.13 4.73 12.40
C ARG A 111 10.71 4.16 12.31
N PHE A 112 10.58 2.89 11.93
CA PHE A 112 9.29 2.20 11.92
C PHE A 112 8.64 2.15 13.29
N ASN A 113 9.39 1.80 14.34
CA ASN A 113 8.87 1.73 15.70
C ASN A 113 8.41 3.10 16.21
N GLN A 114 9.15 4.17 15.90
CA GLN A 114 8.73 5.55 16.21
C GLN A 114 7.41 5.89 15.52
N LEU A 115 7.33 5.62 14.21
CA LEU A 115 6.11 5.84 13.43
C LEU A 115 4.92 5.04 14.00
N SER A 116 5.11 3.75 14.30
CA SER A 116 4.06 2.88 14.80
C SER A 116 3.50 3.39 16.13
N ARG A 117 4.32 3.99 16.99
CA ARG A 117 3.86 4.64 18.22
C ARG A 117 3.03 5.88 17.93
N ASN A 118 3.47 6.73 17.00
CA ASN A 118 2.72 7.92 16.61
C ASN A 118 1.36 7.56 16.00
N ILE A 119 1.33 6.57 15.09
CA ILE A 119 0.07 6.09 14.49
C ILE A 119 -0.85 5.49 15.53
N SER A 120 -0.33 4.78 16.54
CA SER A 120 -1.17 4.21 17.60
C SER A 120 -1.94 5.24 18.44
N GLN A 121 -1.56 6.52 18.36
CA GLN A 121 -2.24 7.63 19.02
C GLN A 121 -3.35 8.27 18.15
N LYS A 122 -3.47 7.87 16.87
CA LYS A 122 -4.52 8.34 15.95
C LYS A 122 -5.61 7.27 15.80
N GLU A 123 -6.87 7.69 15.87
CA GLU A 123 -8.03 6.78 15.81
C GLU A 123 -8.48 6.45 14.37
N ASN A 124 -8.03 7.22 13.40
CA ASN A 124 -8.44 7.17 11.99
C ASN A 124 -7.28 6.78 11.06
N VAL A 125 -6.21 6.18 11.60
CA VAL A 125 -5.04 5.76 10.81
C VAL A 125 -4.68 4.32 11.14
N LYS A 126 -4.40 3.52 10.11
CA LYS A 126 -4.07 2.10 10.27
C LYS A 126 -2.87 1.70 9.43
N ILE A 127 -1.88 1.07 10.06
CA ILE A 127 -0.84 0.32 9.34
C ILE A 127 -1.49 -0.95 8.78
N ARG A 128 -1.56 -1.07 7.45
CA ARG A 128 -2.12 -2.26 6.79
C ARG A 128 -1.07 -3.34 6.62
N GLU A 129 0.15 -2.94 6.26
CA GLU A 129 1.21 -3.87 5.93
C GLU A 129 2.59 -3.27 6.15
N VAL A 130 3.54 -4.15 6.49
CA VAL A 130 4.95 -3.81 6.69
C VAL A 130 5.77 -4.87 5.97
N ASN A 131 6.67 -4.43 5.09
CA ASN A 131 7.55 -5.32 4.34
C ASN A 131 8.98 -4.81 4.38
N GLU A 132 9.94 -5.73 4.49
CA GLU A 132 11.36 -5.40 4.31
C GLU A 132 11.74 -5.59 2.83
N VAL A 133 12.26 -4.54 2.21
CA VAL A 133 12.70 -4.53 0.80
C VAL A 133 14.04 -3.81 0.72
N ASP A 134 15.08 -4.51 0.26
CA ASP A 134 16.44 -3.97 0.08
C ASP A 134 16.98 -3.24 1.33
N SER A 135 16.79 -3.86 2.51
CA SER A 135 17.16 -3.33 3.84
C SER A 135 16.37 -2.09 4.31
N LYS A 136 15.29 -1.72 3.62
CA LYS A 136 14.35 -0.66 4.02
C LYS A 136 13.04 -1.25 4.50
N ILE A 137 12.37 -0.54 5.39
CA ILE A 137 11.03 -0.90 5.86
C ILE A 137 9.98 -0.14 5.06
N VAL A 138 9.27 -0.84 4.19
CA VAL A 138 8.15 -0.31 3.40
C VAL A 138 6.86 -0.50 4.19
N VAL A 139 6.12 0.59 4.38
CA VAL A 139 4.89 0.62 5.17
C VAL A 139 3.72 1.09 4.31
N GLU A 140 2.65 0.29 4.27
CA GLU A 140 1.36 0.65 3.68
C GLU A 140 0.45 1.16 4.82
N ILE A 141 0.09 2.43 4.77
CA ILE A 141 -0.73 3.12 5.77
C ILE A 141 -2.04 3.50 5.13
N GLN A 142 -3.14 3.25 5.81
CA GLN A 142 -4.46 3.71 5.41
C GLN A 142 -4.89 4.83 6.34
N VAL A 143 -5.17 5.99 5.75
CA VAL A 143 -5.71 7.16 6.45
C VAL A 143 -7.19 7.23 6.11
N PHE A 144 -8.02 7.23 7.14
CA PHE A 144 -9.47 7.36 7.01
C PHE A 144 -9.88 8.80 7.30
N SER A 145 -11.00 9.23 6.72
CA SER A 145 -11.59 10.54 7.05
C SER A 145 -11.68 10.71 8.57
N PRO A 146 -11.33 11.87 9.15
CA PRO A 146 -11.39 12.11 10.60
C PRO A 146 -12.78 11.87 11.21
N SER A 147 -13.83 11.95 10.38
CA SER A 147 -15.21 11.59 10.75
C SER A 147 -15.42 10.10 11.05
N GLN A 148 -14.44 9.24 10.73
CA GLN A 148 -14.47 7.80 10.96
C GLN A 148 -13.58 7.39 12.13
N THR A 149 -14.19 6.89 13.19
CA THR A 149 -13.48 6.20 14.28
C THR A 149 -13.27 4.73 13.93
N LEU A 150 -12.02 4.25 13.98
CA LEU A 150 -11.75 2.81 13.87
C LEU A 150 -12.06 2.12 15.20
N ILE A 151 -13.15 1.35 15.24
CA ILE A 151 -13.54 0.50 16.39
C ILE A 151 -12.79 -0.83 16.36
#